data_AF-A0A6G4ZTK1-F1
#
_entry.id   AF-A0A6G4ZTK1-F1
#
_cell.length_a   1.000
_cell.length_b   1.000
_cell.length_c   1.000
_cell.angle_alpha   90.00
_cell.angle_beta   90.00
_cell.angle_gamma   90.00
#
_symmetry.space_group_name_H-M   'P 1'
#
loop_
_entity.id
_entity.type
_entity.pdbx_description
1 polymer ?
#
loop_
_entity_poly.entity_id
_entity_poly.type
_entity_poly.pdbx_seq_one_letter_code
_entity_poly.pdbx_strand_id
1 'polypeptide(L)'
;MAYAVANLGVSIPKPDDILFLEEWAYDYWLPMEKAIAAYWVGKYEESYNDAVKLLENPKFPKDMYIYADDVIKWAQPKISISKQ
;
A
#
# COMPACT_ATOMS: atom_id res chain seq x y z
N MET A 1 5.51 -4.40 -13.72
CA MET A 1 5.42 -5.75 -13.12
C MET A 1 5.17 -5.67 -11.62
N ALA A 2 5.89 -4.84 -10.86
CA ALA A 2 5.69 -4.64 -9.41
C ALA A 2 4.22 -4.47 -8.99
N TYR A 3 3.47 -3.56 -9.63
CA TYR A 3 2.05 -3.35 -9.30
C TYR A 3 1.20 -4.60 -9.45
N ALA A 4 1.36 -5.36 -10.54
CA ALA A 4 0.57 -6.57 -10.77
C ALA A 4 0.87 -7.64 -9.72
N VAL A 5 2.14 -7.79 -9.31
CA VAL A 5 2.56 -8.74 -8.28
C VAL A 5 2.06 -8.33 -6.90
N ALA A 6 2.21 -7.05 -6.53
CA ALA A 6 1.74 -6.53 -5.24
C ALA A 6 0.20 -6.60 -5.15
N ASN A 7 -0.50 -6.27 -6.23
CA ASN A 7 -1.96 -6.39 -6.30
C ASN A 7 -2.43 -7.84 -6.19
N LEU A 8 -1.72 -8.79 -6.82
CA LEU A 8 -1.97 -10.22 -6.62
C LEU A 8 -1.72 -10.62 -5.16
N GLY A 9 -0.60 -10.20 -4.57
CA GLY A 9 -0.26 -10.50 -3.18
C GLY A 9 -1.33 -10.06 -2.18
N VAL A 10 -1.82 -8.81 -2.31
CA VAL A 10 -2.91 -8.28 -1.45
C VAL A 10 -4.23 -9.05 -1.62
N SER A 11 -4.44 -9.71 -2.76
CA SER A 11 -5.65 -10.51 -3.00
C SER A 11 -5.59 -11.94 -2.43
N ILE A 12 -4.40 -12.40 -2.01
CA ILE A 12 -4.23 -13.72 -1.43
C ILE A 12 -4.65 -13.65 0.06
N PRO A 13 -5.63 -14.46 0.49
CA PRO A 13 -6.05 -14.46 1.88
C PRO A 13 -4.93 -14.97 2.79
N LYS A 14 -4.83 -14.39 3.99
CA LYS A 14 -3.90 -14.85 5.01
C LYS A 14 -4.26 -16.28 5.44
N PRO A 15 -3.34 -17.27 5.34
CA PRO A 15 -3.59 -18.62 5.85
C PRO A 15 -3.64 -18.61 7.38
N ASP A 16 -4.43 -19.48 7.98
CA ASP A 16 -4.60 -19.62 9.44
C ASP A 16 -4.06 -20.95 10.00
N ASP A 17 -3.44 -21.77 9.15
CA ASP A 17 -3.00 -23.14 9.43
C ASP A 17 -1.48 -23.36 9.35
N ILE A 18 -0.68 -22.29 9.25
CA ILE A 18 0.78 -22.35 9.03
C ILE A 18 1.57 -21.82 10.24
N LEU A 19 2.60 -22.56 10.66
CA LEU A 19 3.39 -22.28 11.86
C LEU A 19 4.40 -21.11 11.73
N PHE A 20 4.79 -20.74 10.51
CA PHE A 20 5.81 -19.72 10.24
C PHE A 20 5.30 -18.68 9.23
N LEU A 21 4.19 -18.02 9.59
CA LEU A 21 3.61 -16.97 8.77
C LEU A 21 4.13 -15.60 9.21
N GLU A 22 4.71 -14.86 8.28
CA GLU A 22 5.04 -13.46 8.46
C GLU A 22 3.75 -12.62 8.37
N GLU A 23 2.98 -12.55 9.47
CA GLU A 23 1.67 -11.86 9.51
C GLU A 23 1.76 -10.39 9.09
N TRP A 24 2.88 -9.74 9.44
CA TRP A 24 3.15 -8.37 9.08
C TRP A 24 3.16 -8.13 7.56
N ALA A 25 3.47 -9.17 6.78
CA ALA A 25 3.46 -9.09 5.33
C ALA A 25 2.04 -8.81 4.80
N TYR A 26 1.04 -9.45 5.39
CA TYR A 26 -0.38 -9.27 5.06
C TYR A 26 -0.96 -8.03 5.72
N ASP A 27 -0.57 -7.78 6.97
CA ASP A 27 -1.13 -6.69 7.75
C ASP A 27 -0.75 -5.33 7.16
N TYR A 28 0.48 -5.14 6.68
CA TYR A 28 0.88 -3.81 6.18
C TYR A 28 1.93 -3.78 5.05
N TRP A 29 2.81 -4.77 4.91
CA TRP A 29 3.87 -4.67 3.91
C TRP A 29 3.36 -4.81 2.46
N LEU A 30 2.52 -5.82 2.18
CA LEU A 30 1.91 -5.99 0.85
C LEU A 30 1.01 -4.80 0.47
N PRO A 31 0.15 -4.26 1.36
CA PRO A 31 -0.56 -3.02 1.10
C PRO A 31 0.37 -1.83 0.81
N MET A 32 1.49 -1.70 1.53
CA MET A 32 2.46 -0.62 1.30
C MET A 32 3.14 -0.75 -0.07
N GLU A 33 3.60 -1.95 -0.41
CA GLU A 33 4.21 -2.23 -1.72
C GLU A 33 3.22 -1.96 -2.85
N LYS A 34 1.95 -2.31 -2.67
CA LYS A 34 0.89 -1.98 -3.62
C LYS A 34 0.71 -0.46 -3.77
N ALA A 35 0.68 0.28 -2.66
CA ALA A 35 0.53 1.74 -2.68
C ALA A 35 1.69 2.41 -3.45
N ILE A 36 2.93 2.00 -3.19
CA ILE A 36 4.12 2.50 -3.88
C ILE A 36 4.09 2.11 -5.37
N ALA A 37 3.81 0.84 -5.67
CA ALA A 37 3.80 0.36 -7.05
C ALA A 37 2.68 0.99 -7.89
N ALA A 38 1.51 1.27 -7.28
CA ALA A 38 0.40 1.96 -7.93
C ALA A 38 0.79 3.37 -8.40
N TYR A 39 1.58 4.10 -7.60
CA TYR A 39 2.09 5.42 -7.98
C TYR A 39 2.90 5.35 -9.29
N TRP A 40 3.83 4.39 -9.38
CA TRP A 40 4.74 4.27 -10.53
C TRP A 40 4.05 3.88 -11.84
N VAL A 41 2.85 3.30 -11.78
CA VAL A 41 2.04 2.96 -12.97
C VAL A 41 0.93 3.97 -13.25
N GLY A 42 0.94 5.12 -12.58
CA GLY A 42 -0.02 6.21 -12.80
C GLY A 42 -1.38 6.03 -12.12
N LYS A 43 -1.54 5.02 -11.27
CA LYS A 43 -2.75 4.77 -10.48
C LYS A 43 -2.73 5.61 -9.19
N TYR A 44 -2.67 6.93 -9.35
CA TYR A 44 -2.41 7.86 -8.24
C TYR A 44 -3.50 7.86 -7.17
N GLU A 45 -4.78 7.76 -7.55
CA GLU A 45 -5.89 7.71 -6.60
C GLU A 45 -5.87 6.41 -5.79
N GLU A 46 -5.55 5.27 -6.43
CA GLU A 46 -5.38 3.99 -5.75
C GLU A 46 -4.19 4.03 -4.78
N SER A 47 -3.04 4.57 -5.22
CA SER A 47 -1.85 4.77 -4.41
C SER A 47 -2.14 5.59 -3.15
N TYR A 48 -2.81 6.74 -3.31
CA TYR A 48 -3.20 7.61 -2.20
C TYR A 48 -4.14 6.90 -1.23
N ASN A 49 -5.20 6.26 -1.73
CA ASN A 49 -6.19 5.60 -0.89
C ASN A 49 -5.59 4.43 -0.10
N ASP A 50 -4.70 3.65 -0.72
CA ASP A 50 -4.02 2.53 -0.04
C ASP A 50 -3.05 3.04 1.05
N ALA A 51 -2.33 4.14 0.79
CA ALA A 51 -1.46 4.76 1.79
C ALA A 51 -2.24 5.39 2.97
N VAL A 52 -3.40 6.00 2.72
CA VAL A 52 -4.28 6.50 3.79
C VAL A 52 -4.81 5.36 4.66
N LYS A 53 -5.27 4.26 4.05
CA LYS A 53 -5.74 3.07 4.80
C LYS A 53 -4.64 2.46 5.68
N LEU A 54 -3.37 2.55 5.26
CA LEU A 54 -2.25 2.10 6.07
C LEU A 54 -2.10 2.93 7.36
N LEU A 55 -2.30 4.24 7.29
CA LEU A 55 -2.27 5.11 8.48
C LEU A 55 -3.43 4.84 9.44
N GLU A 56 -4.56 4.34 8.93
CA GLU A 56 -5.72 3.90 9.73
C GLU A 56 -5.54 2.51 10.36
N ASN A 57 -4.57 1.72 9.87
CA ASN A 57 -4.34 0.36 10.33
C ASN A 57 -3.59 0.36 11.68
N PRO A 58 -4.19 -0.14 12.78
CA PRO A 58 -3.55 -0.14 14.10
C PRO A 58 -2.33 -1.05 14.19
N LYS A 59 -2.15 -1.98 13.24
CA LYS A 59 -0.99 -2.87 13.16
C LYS A 59 0.17 -2.27 12.37
N PHE A 60 -0.04 -1.13 11.69
CA PHE A 60 1.02 -0.48 10.94
C PHE A 60 2.00 0.21 11.90
N PRO A 61 3.32 -0.12 11.85
CA PRO A 61 4.28 0.45 12.79
C PRO A 61 4.42 1.97 12.64
N LYS A 62 4.43 2.70 13.75
CA LYS A 62 4.47 4.18 13.77
C LYS A 62 5.76 4.76 13.19
N ASP A 63 6.86 4.06 13.35
CA ASP A 63 8.15 4.40 12.73
C ASP A 63 8.11 4.32 11.20
N MET A 64 7.17 3.55 10.64
CA MET A 64 6.95 3.43 9.20
C MET A 64 5.96 4.46 8.64
N TYR A 65 5.33 5.28 9.47
CA TYR A 65 4.34 6.29 9.02
C TYR A 65 4.93 7.27 8.01
N ILE A 66 6.24 7.55 8.11
CA ILE A 66 6.96 8.40 7.16
C ILE A 66 6.81 7.91 5.72
N TYR A 67 6.82 6.58 5.49
CA TYR A 67 6.70 6.02 4.15
C TYR A 67 5.29 6.19 3.57
N ALA A 68 4.25 5.98 4.39
CA ALA A 68 2.87 6.21 3.97
C ALA A 68 2.63 7.70 3.66
N ASP A 69 3.13 8.58 4.52
CA ASP A 69 3.01 10.03 4.37
C ASP A 69 3.75 10.55 3.13
N ASP A 70 4.93 10.01 2.83
CA ASP A 70 5.68 10.33 1.60
C ASP A 70 4.89 9.91 0.34
N VAL A 71 4.31 8.70 0.33
CA VAL A 71 3.46 8.24 -0.78
C VAL A 71 2.25 9.15 -0.98
N ILE A 72 1.60 9.55 0.11
CA ILE A 72 0.47 10.49 0.09
C ILE A 72 0.89 11.82 -0.54
N LYS A 73 2.02 12.40 -0.09
CA LYS A 73 2.57 13.65 -0.61
C LYS A 73 2.93 13.56 -2.09
N TRP A 74 3.42 12.42 -2.57
CA TRP A 74 3.72 12.22 -3.98
C TRP A 74 2.46 12.08 -4.84
N ALA A 75 1.48 11.31 -4.38
CA ALA A 75 0.27 10.99 -5.13
C ALA A 75 -0.74 12.16 -5.19
N GLN A 76 -0.92 12.89 -4.09
CA GLN A 76 -1.90 13.97 -3.96
C GLN A 76 -1.83 15.03 -5.08
N PRO A 77 -0.67 15.61 -5.44
CA PRO A 77 -0.59 16.60 -6.51
C PRO A 77 -0.83 16.00 -7.91
N LYS A 78 -0.68 14.69 -8.09
CA LYS A 78 -0.91 14.03 -9.39
C LYS A 78 -2.39 13.76 -9.64
N ILE A 79 -3.17 13.51 -8.58
CA ILE A 79 -4.63 13.33 -8.65
C ILE A 79 -5.34 14.61 -9.10
N SER A 80 -4.87 15.77 -8.65
CA SER A 80 -5.46 17.06 -9.05
C SER A 80 -5.17 17.42 -10.51
N ILE A 81 -4.01 16.98 -11.04
CA ILE A 81 -3.62 17.20 -12.44
C ILE A 81 -4.36 16.25 -13.39
N SER A 82 -4.67 15.01 -12.99
CA SER A 82 -5.34 14.04 -13.87
C SER A 82 -6.84 14.30 -14.08
N LYS A 83 -7.42 15.33 -13.44
CA LYS A 83 -8.84 15.72 -13.57
C LYS A 83 -9.05 16.94 -14.50
N GLN A 84 -8.01 17.43 -15.17
CA GLN A 84 -8.08 18.42 -16.26
C GLN A 84 -7.93 17.73 -17.61
#